data_AF-A0A5B7AVG9-F1
#
_entry.id   AF-A0A5B7AVG9-F1
#
_cell.length_a   1.000
_cell.length_b   1.000
_cell.length_c   1.000
_cell.angle_alpha   90.00
_cell.angle_beta   90.00
_cell.angle_gamma   90.00
#
_symmetry.space_group_name_H-M   'P 1'
#
loop_
_entity.id
_entity.type
_entity.pdbx_description
1 polymer ?
#
loop_
_entity_poly.entity_id
_entity_poly.type
_entity_poly.pdbx_seq_one_letter_code
_entity_poly.pdbx_strand_id
1 'polypeptide(L)'
;MSAYIVGVLVPLVFTLLLRNSKNGKKRGLPVDVGGEPAYAIRNYRFTSLVETAWEGISTLADLFEQSCNQHRDKKLLGTRRLISRETEISEDGRSFEKLHLGDYEWLSYGEVFEAVCNFASG
;
A
#
# COMPACT_ATOMS: atom_id res chain seq x y z
N MET A 1 -11.24 18.52 62.19
CA MET A 1 -10.79 19.28 61.00
C MET A 1 -9.91 18.45 60.06
N SER A 2 -8.99 17.61 60.56
CA SER A 2 -8.07 16.84 59.69
C SER A 2 -8.74 15.79 58.80
N ALA A 3 -9.77 15.08 59.26
CA ALA A 3 -10.43 14.03 58.46
C ALA A 3 -11.11 14.59 57.18
N TYR A 4 -11.73 15.77 57.27
CA TYR A 4 -12.32 16.45 56.12
C TYR A 4 -11.25 16.95 55.14
N ILE A 5 -10.12 17.44 55.66
CA ILE A 5 -8.98 17.88 54.86
C ILE A 5 -8.38 16.70 54.09
N VAL A 6 -8.22 15.54 54.73
CA VAL A 6 -7.75 14.31 54.07
C VAL A 6 -8.77 13.82 53.03
N GLY A 7 -10.06 13.86 53.35
CA GLY A 7 -11.14 13.48 52.45
C GLY A 7 -11.26 14.33 51.18
N VAL A 8 -10.74 15.57 51.19
CA VAL A 8 -10.70 16.45 50.01
C VAL A 8 -9.35 16.39 49.31
N LEU A 9 -8.24 16.40 50.05
CA LEU A 9 -6.90 16.44 49.46
C LEU A 9 -6.51 15.12 48.79
N VAL A 10 -6.88 13.97 49.36
CA VAL A 10 -6.50 12.67 48.77
C VAL A 10 -7.15 12.47 47.40
N PRO A 11 -8.48 12.67 47.21
CA PRO A 11 -9.08 12.57 45.88
C PRO A 11 -8.57 13.64 44.90
N LEU A 12 -8.26 14.85 45.38
CA LEU A 12 -7.75 15.94 44.55
C LEU A 12 -6.33 15.67 44.03
N VAL A 13 -5.45 15.16 44.89
CA VAL A 13 -4.10 14.74 44.49
C VAL A 13 -4.17 13.54 43.55
N PHE A 14 -5.03 12.55 43.85
CA PHE A 14 -5.20 11.37 43.01
C PHE A 14 -5.75 11.72 41.62
N THR A 15 -6.70 12.66 41.54
CA THR A 15 -7.24 13.15 40.25
C THR A 15 -6.21 13.97 39.47
N LEU A 16 -5.38 14.78 40.13
CA LEU A 16 -4.27 15.50 39.48
C LEU A 16 -3.23 14.54 38.89
N LEU A 17 -2.87 13.49 39.63
CA LEU A 17 -1.95 12.44 39.16
C LEU A 17 -2.51 11.70 37.94
N LEU A 18 -3.79 11.31 37.97
CA LEU A 18 -4.45 10.67 36.83
C LEU A 18 -4.60 11.59 35.62
N ARG A 19 -4.78 12.90 35.83
CA ARG A 19 -4.91 13.88 34.73
C ARG A 19 -3.60 14.10 33.98
N ASN A 20 -2.45 14.08 34.67
CA ASN A 20 -1.13 14.19 34.05
C ASN A 20 -0.67 12.92 33.31
N SER A 21 -1.34 11.78 33.50
CA SER A 21 -1.02 10.52 32.82
C SER A 21 -1.50 10.45 31.36
N LYS A 22 -2.24 11.45 30.86
CA LYS A 22 -2.71 11.47 29.47
C LYS A 22 -1.56 11.79 28.49
N ASN A 23 -0.64 10.85 28.34
CA ASN A 23 0.27 10.82 27.22
C ASN A 23 -0.56 10.48 25.97
N GLY A 24 -0.88 11.50 25.16
CA GLY A 24 -1.55 11.28 23.88
C GLY A 24 -0.78 10.25 23.04
N LYS A 25 -1.48 9.45 22.24
CA LYS A 25 -0.85 8.48 21.34
C LYS A 25 0.11 9.21 20.41
N LYS A 26 1.41 9.15 20.71
CA LYS A 26 2.45 9.67 19.81
C LYS A 26 2.52 8.73 18.61
N ARG A 27 2.16 9.23 17.43
CA ARG A 27 2.34 8.50 16.17
C ARG A 27 3.82 8.61 15.81
N GLY A 28 4.57 7.52 16.01
CA GLY A 28 6.00 7.44 15.68
C GLY A 28 6.93 7.79 16.83
N LEU A 29 8.23 7.52 16.63
CA LEU A 29 9.30 7.75 17.60
C LEU A 29 10.00 9.08 17.27
N PRO A 30 10.10 10.03 18.22
CA PRO A 30 10.86 11.25 17.99
C PRO A 30 12.34 10.92 17.77
N VAL A 31 12.99 11.64 16.84
CA VAL A 31 14.41 11.48 16.52
C VAL A 31 15.10 12.82 16.74
N ASP A 32 16.27 12.78 17.39
CA ASP A 32 17.13 13.93 17.49
C ASP A 32 17.93 14.09 16.19
N VAL A 33 17.65 15.17 15.45
CA VAL A 33 18.31 15.49 14.18
C VAL A 33 19.11 16.80 14.26
N GLY A 34 19.43 17.27 15.47
CA GLY A 34 20.23 18.49 15.68
C GLY A 34 19.52 19.80 15.29
N GLY A 35 18.20 19.75 15.05
CA GLY A 35 17.33 20.92 14.79
C GLY A 35 16.38 21.20 15.97
N GLU A 36 15.21 21.78 15.69
CA GLU A 36 14.20 21.98 16.74
C GLU A 36 13.74 20.63 17.34
N PRO A 37 13.80 20.47 18.68
CA PRO A 37 13.35 19.24 19.31
C PRO A 37 11.85 19.03 19.06
N ALA A 38 11.50 17.81 18.67
CA ALA A 38 10.14 17.27 18.49
C ALA A 38 9.47 17.35 17.10
N TYR A 39 10.12 17.84 16.04
CA TYR A 39 9.53 17.79 14.69
C TYR A 39 9.87 16.50 13.92
N ALA A 40 11.09 16.00 14.07
CA ALA A 40 11.52 14.78 13.39
C ALA A 40 10.94 13.55 14.10
N ILE A 41 10.13 12.78 13.38
CA ILE A 41 9.47 11.57 13.86
C ILE A 41 9.78 10.44 12.87
N ARG A 42 10.25 9.30 13.36
CA ARG A 42 10.42 8.07 12.57
C ARG A 42 9.32 7.04 12.83
N ASN A 43 9.16 6.11 11.90
CA ASN A 43 8.28 4.96 12.09
C ASN A 43 8.76 4.13 13.31
N TYR A 44 7.85 3.74 14.19
CA TYR A 44 8.20 2.96 15.38
C TYR A 44 8.55 1.50 15.07
N ARG A 45 8.08 0.98 13.93
CA ARG A 45 8.28 -0.40 13.50
C ARG A 45 9.69 -0.68 12.98
N PHE A 46 10.41 0.37 12.58
CA PHE A 46 11.70 0.24 11.90
C PHE A 46 12.74 1.12 12.57
N THR A 47 13.91 0.55 12.85
CA THR A 47 15.04 1.23 13.49
C THR A 47 15.82 2.14 12.54
N SER A 48 15.75 1.85 11.24
CA SER A 48 16.36 2.61 10.15
C SER A 48 15.31 3.08 9.13
N LEU A 49 15.74 3.90 8.16
CA LEU A 49 14.93 4.20 6.99
C LEU A 49 14.55 2.90 6.29
N VAL A 50 13.27 2.72 5.97
CA VAL A 50 12.81 1.59 5.17
C VAL A 50 13.10 1.93 3.72
N GLU A 51 14.14 1.30 3.17
CA GLU A 51 14.49 1.45 1.76
C GLU A 51 13.55 0.62 0.86
N THR A 52 13.06 -0.50 1.38
CA THR A 52 12.17 -1.43 0.67
C THR A 52 11.32 -2.21 1.67
N ALA A 53 10.08 -2.55 1.29
CA ALA A 53 9.20 -3.37 2.12
C ALA A 53 9.52 -4.88 2.02
N TRP A 54 10.45 -5.27 1.13
CA TRP A 54 10.83 -6.66 0.85
C TRP A 54 12.36 -6.80 0.87
N GLU A 55 12.85 -7.68 1.74
CA GLU A 55 14.28 -7.94 1.86
C GLU A 55 14.85 -8.46 0.53
N GLY A 56 15.98 -7.87 0.10
CA GLY A 56 16.65 -8.24 -1.15
C GLY A 56 16.03 -7.68 -2.44
N ILE A 57 14.96 -6.87 -2.36
CA ILE A 57 14.32 -6.25 -3.52
C ILE A 57 14.72 -4.79 -3.63
N SER A 58 15.42 -4.45 -4.72
CA SER A 58 15.97 -3.11 -4.93
C SER A 58 15.31 -2.34 -6.09
N THR A 59 14.68 -3.06 -7.03
CA THR A 59 14.05 -2.46 -8.21
C THR A 59 12.59 -2.91 -8.38
N LEU A 60 11.83 -2.18 -9.20
CA LEU A 60 10.49 -2.60 -9.61
C LEU A 60 10.52 -3.90 -10.43
N ALA A 61 11.60 -4.17 -11.15
CA ALA A 61 11.77 -5.42 -11.88
C ALA A 61 11.97 -6.59 -10.90
N ASP A 62 12.81 -6.44 -9.88
CA ASP A 62 13.00 -7.43 -8.81
C ASP A 62 11.67 -7.75 -8.12
N LEU A 63 10.88 -6.71 -7.82
CA LEU A 63 9.55 -6.87 -7.20
C LEU A 63 8.58 -7.61 -8.11
N PHE A 64 8.58 -7.28 -9.40
CA PHE A 64 7.74 -7.94 -10.39
C PHE A 64 8.13 -9.42 -10.53
N GLU A 65 9.42 -9.72 -10.68
CA GLU A 65 9.94 -11.08 -10.74
C GLU A 65 9.57 -11.90 -9.49
N GLN A 66 9.80 -11.35 -8.29
CA GLN A 66 9.41 -12.01 -7.05
C GLN A 66 7.91 -12.30 -7.00
N SER A 67 7.08 -11.31 -7.36
CA SER A 67 5.62 -11.47 -7.39
C SER A 67 5.21 -12.58 -8.37
N CYS A 68 5.83 -12.62 -9.54
CA CYS A 68 5.57 -13.63 -10.56
C CYS A 68 5.97 -15.03 -10.11
N ASN A 69 7.12 -15.17 -9.45
CA ASN A 69 7.56 -16.44 -8.88
C ASN A 69 6.65 -16.92 -7.74
N GLN A 70 6.22 -16.02 -6.86
CA GLN A 70 5.38 -16.37 -5.71
C GLN A 70 3.94 -16.74 -6.10
N HIS A 71 3.42 -16.17 -7.19
CA HIS A 71 2.03 -16.33 -7.61
C HIS A 71 1.90 -16.97 -8.98
N ARG A 72 2.93 -17.72 -9.40
CA ARG A 72 3.13 -18.26 -10.75
C ARG A 72 1.87 -18.74 -11.44
N ASP A 73 1.08 -19.57 -10.79
CA ASP A 73 -0.09 -20.22 -11.42
C ASP A 73 -1.41 -19.46 -11.21
N LYS A 74 -1.38 -18.29 -10.57
CA LYS A 74 -2.57 -17.43 -10.39
C LYS A 74 -2.80 -16.57 -11.62
N LYS A 75 -4.05 -16.20 -11.87
CA LYS A 75 -4.45 -15.28 -12.95
C LYS A 75 -3.91 -13.86 -12.68
N LEU A 76 -3.29 -13.25 -13.69
CA LEU A 76 -2.76 -11.88 -13.63
C LEU A 76 -3.43 -10.97 -14.66
N LEU A 77 -3.32 -11.28 -15.96
CA LEU A 77 -3.86 -10.44 -17.03
C LEU A 77 -5.03 -11.13 -17.71
N GLY A 78 -6.16 -10.44 -17.82
CA GLY A 78 -7.36 -10.93 -18.48
C GLY A 78 -7.70 -10.10 -19.71
N THR A 79 -7.88 -10.75 -20.86
CA THR A 79 -8.29 -10.11 -22.11
C THR A 79 -9.56 -10.76 -22.63
N ARG A 80 -10.50 -9.97 -23.14
CA ARG A 80 -11.69 -10.54 -23.78
C ARG A 80 -11.34 -11.06 -25.16
N ARG A 81 -11.75 -12.29 -25.46
CA ARG A 81 -11.57 -12.88 -26.78
C ARG A 81 -12.32 -12.06 -27.84
N LEU A 82 -11.66 -11.67 -28.91
CA LEU A 82 -12.32 -11.06 -30.07
C LEU A 82 -13.06 -12.14 -30.87
N ILE A 83 -14.36 -12.03 -31.03
CA ILE A 83 -15.21 -12.95 -31.82
C ILE A 83 -15.37 -12.42 -33.24
N SER A 84 -15.81 -11.17 -33.39
CA SER A 84 -15.97 -10.54 -34.71
C SER A 84 -15.80 -9.03 -34.63
N ARG A 85 -15.60 -8.43 -35.80
CA ARG A 85 -15.42 -7.02 -36.03
C ARG A 85 -16.32 -6.60 -37.18
N GLU A 86 -17.16 -5.61 -36.95
CA GLU A 86 -18.10 -5.06 -37.93
C GLU A 86 -17.86 -3.57 -38.09
N THR A 87 -17.92 -3.05 -39.31
CA THR A 87 -17.82 -1.60 -39.55
C THR A 87 -19.22 -1.05 -39.75
N GLU A 88 -19.66 -0.19 -38.84
CA GLU A 88 -20.94 0.51 -38.97
C GLU A 88 -20.68 1.92 -39.52
N ILE A 89 -21.53 2.35 -40.46
CA ILE A 89 -21.50 3.69 -41.03
C ILE A 89 -22.69 4.45 -40.47
N SER A 90 -22.41 5.51 -39.72
CA SER A 90 -23.41 6.42 -39.18
C SER A 90 -24.09 7.23 -40.29
N GLU A 91 -25.26 7.80 -39.99
CA GLU A 91 -26.02 8.62 -40.95
C GLU A 91 -25.25 9.84 -41.46
N ASP A 92 -24.26 10.32 -40.69
CA ASP A 92 -23.35 11.42 -41.05
C ASP A 92 -22.17 10.96 -41.95
N GLY A 93 -22.13 9.69 -42.34
CA GLY A 93 -21.10 9.09 -43.18
C GLY A 93 -19.82 8.68 -42.45
N ARG A 94 -19.73 8.88 -41.12
CA ARG A 94 -18.58 8.42 -40.33
C ARG A 94 -18.68 6.92 -40.09
N SER A 95 -17.55 6.22 -40.21
CA SER A 95 -17.49 4.80 -39.84
C SER A 95 -16.87 4.61 -38.46
N PHE A 96 -17.35 3.62 -37.74
CA PHE A 96 -16.71 3.11 -36.53
C PHE A 96 -16.68 1.58 -36.53
N GLU A 97 -15.75 1.04 -35.76
CA GLU A 97 -15.55 -0.39 -35.64
C GLU A 97 -16.27 -0.91 -34.40
N LYS A 98 -17.23 -1.80 -34.61
CA LYS A 98 -17.96 -2.51 -33.56
C LYS A 98 -17.33 -3.87 -33.32
N LEU A 99 -16.96 -4.12 -32.08
CA LEU A 99 -16.34 -5.37 -31.65
C LEU A 99 -17.35 -6.27 -30.94
N HIS A 100 -17.45 -7.51 -31.38
CA HIS A 100 -18.10 -8.59 -30.64
C HIS A 100 -17.04 -9.30 -29.83
N LEU A 101 -17.13 -9.18 -28.51
CA LEU A 101 -16.19 -9.75 -27.57
C LEU A 101 -16.83 -10.91 -26.82
N GLY A 102 -16.07 -12.00 -26.65
CA GLY A 102 -16.44 -13.17 -25.87
C GLY A 102 -16.02 -13.05 -24.41
N ASP A 103 -15.80 -14.20 -23.79
CA ASP A 103 -15.35 -14.33 -22.41
C ASP A 103 -13.90 -13.87 -22.22
N TYR A 104 -13.53 -13.67 -20.95
CA TYR A 104 -12.15 -13.39 -20.57
C TYR A 104 -11.28 -14.64 -20.63
N GLU A 105 -10.19 -14.53 -21.39
CA GLU A 105 -9.06 -15.44 -21.35
C GLU A 105 -7.98 -14.82 -20.44
N TRP A 106 -7.31 -15.65 -19.64
CA TRP A 106 -6.39 -15.18 -18.60
C TRP A 106 -5.00 -15.76 -18.78
N LEU A 107 -4.00 -14.90 -18.65
CA LEU A 107 -2.62 -15.30 -18.46
C LEU A 107 -2.30 -15.34 -16.96
N SER A 108 -1.56 -16.36 -16.57
CA SER A 108 -1.00 -16.52 -15.24
C SER A 108 0.20 -15.59 -15.03
N TYR A 109 0.57 -15.35 -13.77
CA TYR A 109 1.79 -14.60 -13.44
C TYR A 109 3.03 -15.17 -14.14
N GLY A 110 3.17 -16.50 -14.21
CA GLY A 110 4.28 -17.17 -14.86
C GLY A 110 4.32 -16.92 -16.37
N GLU A 111 3.19 -17.06 -17.05
CA GLU A 111 3.08 -16.80 -18.50
C GLU A 111 3.36 -15.35 -18.85
N VAL A 112 2.88 -14.41 -18.03
CA VAL A 112 3.17 -12.97 -18.22
C VAL A 112 4.64 -12.69 -17.99
N PHE A 113 5.26 -13.28 -16.97
CA PHE A 113 6.69 -13.11 -16.72
C PHE A 113 7.54 -13.62 -17.89
N GLU A 114 7.24 -14.82 -18.40
CA GLU A 114 7.90 -15.38 -19.58
C GLU A 114 7.72 -14.47 -20.81
N ALA A 115 6.51 -13.99 -21.07
CA ALA A 115 6.24 -13.06 -22.17
C ALA A 115 7.01 -11.74 -22.04
N VAL A 116 7.09 -11.17 -20.84
CA VAL A 116 7.86 -9.95 -20.58
C VAL A 116 9.36 -10.19 -20.78
N CYS A 117 9.90 -11.30 -20.28
CA CYS A 117 11.31 -11.67 -20.49
C CYS A 117 11.64 -11.84 -21.97
N ASN A 118 10.78 -12.54 -22.73
CA ASN A 118 10.94 -12.73 -24.17
C ASN A 118 10.83 -11.40 -24.94
N PHE A 119 9.95 -10.49 -24.51
CA PHE A 119 9.85 -9.16 -25.11
C PHE A 119 11.09 -8.29 -24.81
N ALA A 120 11.65 -8.40 -23.60
CA ALA A 120 12.79 -7.60 -23.15
C ALA A 120 14.15 -8.14 -23.61
N SER A 121 14.23 -9.35 -24.18
CA SER A 121 15.50 -10.01 -24.53
C SER A 121 16.18 -9.49 -25.80
N GLY A 122 15.54 -8.59 -26.55
CA GLY A 122 16.09 -7.99 -27.77
C GLY A 122 15.56 -8.59 -29.06
#